data_AF-A0A8T6HFB8-F1
#
_entry.id   AF-A0A8T6HFB8-F1
#
_cell.length_a   1.000
_cell.length_b   1.000
_cell.length_c   1.000
_cell.angle_alpha   90.00
_cell.angle_beta   90.00
_cell.angle_gamma   90.00
#
_symmetry.space_group_name_H-M   'P 1'
#
loop_
_entity.id
_entity.type
_entity.pdbx_description
1 polymer ?
#
loop_
_entity_poly.entity_id
_entity_poly.type
_entity_poly.pdbx_seq_one_letter_code
_entity_poly.pdbx_strand_id
1 'polypeptide(L)'
;MTTSQEPLPSPADAPVQGYCDPRFAAVRQQFQQNFVVRSETGAALAVTLNGELVIDLYGGWTDAKHSKPWAEDTIVCCYSVGKAICAILAWRLAERGELKIDRRVADYWPEFAWNGKSEIPFRWILTHQSGLAAIRRPLPRGAMLDWHLMTSALAEQE
;
A
#
# COMPACT_ATOMS: atom_id res chain seq x y z
N MET A 1 26.56 -28.59 26.00
CA MET A 1 25.88 -27.29 26.14
C MET A 1 24.69 -27.30 25.20
N THR A 2 23.55 -27.77 25.69
CA THR A 2 22.28 -27.75 24.99
C THR A 2 21.62 -26.40 25.27
N THR A 3 21.59 -25.52 24.28
CA THR A 3 20.78 -24.31 24.33
C THR A 3 19.31 -24.72 24.30
N SER A 4 18.68 -24.70 25.47
CA SER A 4 17.22 -24.76 25.59
C SER A 4 16.65 -23.53 24.89
N GLN A 5 16.07 -23.72 23.70
CA GLN A 5 15.23 -22.68 23.10
C GLN A 5 13.95 -22.59 23.92
N GLU A 6 13.69 -21.43 24.49
CA GLU A 6 12.37 -21.12 25.04
C GLU A 6 11.30 -21.31 23.95
N PRO A 7 10.14 -21.90 24.28
CA PRO A 7 9.07 -22.07 23.32
C PRO A 7 8.63 -20.69 22.80
N LEU A 8 8.45 -20.59 21.48
CA LEU A 8 7.93 -19.37 20.85
C LEU A 8 6.56 -19.04 21.46
N PRO A 9 6.28 -17.76 21.76
CA PRO A 9 4.98 -17.36 22.28
C PRO A 9 3.88 -17.74 21.28
N SER A 10 2.78 -18.26 21.82
CA SER A 10 1.61 -18.68 21.07
C SER A 10 0.96 -17.46 20.39
N PRO A 11 0.28 -17.61 19.24
CA PRO A 11 -0.60 -16.58 18.68
C PRO A 11 -1.63 -16.04 19.69
N ALA A 12 -1.93 -16.80 20.75
CA ALA A 12 -2.81 -16.38 21.84
C ALA A 12 -2.19 -15.35 22.81
N ASP A 13 -0.86 -15.15 22.80
CA ASP A 13 -0.15 -14.36 23.81
C ASP A 13 0.01 -12.87 23.45
N ALA A 14 -0.28 -12.47 22.21
CA ALA A 14 -0.32 -11.07 21.78
C ALA A 14 -1.78 -10.61 21.59
N PRO A 15 -2.43 -10.09 22.64
CA PRO A 15 -3.86 -9.80 22.59
C PRO A 15 -4.18 -8.70 21.59
N VAL A 16 -5.35 -8.81 20.96
CA VAL A 16 -5.96 -7.71 20.21
C VAL A 16 -6.24 -6.55 21.16
N GLN A 17 -5.63 -5.41 20.86
CA GLN A 17 -5.74 -4.15 21.57
C GLN A 17 -6.57 -3.15 20.75
N GLY A 18 -6.79 -1.98 21.34
CA GLY A 18 -7.50 -0.87 20.70
C GLY A 18 -9.01 -0.82 21.01
N TYR A 19 -9.66 0.15 20.37
CA TYR A 19 -11.05 0.51 20.56
C TYR A 19 -11.95 -0.19 19.53
N CYS A 20 -13.12 -0.63 19.98
CA CYS A 20 -14.20 -1.07 19.09
C CYS A 20 -15.52 -0.73 19.75
N ASP A 21 -16.30 0.10 19.09
CA ASP A 21 -17.66 0.42 19.52
C ASP A 21 -18.47 -0.89 19.69
N PRO A 22 -19.19 -1.08 20.82
CA PRO A 22 -19.96 -2.29 21.09
C PRO A 22 -20.93 -2.70 19.98
N ARG A 23 -21.43 -1.74 19.19
CA ARG A 23 -22.29 -2.00 18.01
C ARG A 23 -21.60 -2.91 16.98
N PHE A 24 -20.27 -2.90 16.94
CA PHE A 24 -19.44 -3.68 16.02
C PHE A 24 -18.65 -4.78 16.72
N ALA A 25 -19.08 -5.24 17.91
CA ALA A 25 -18.38 -6.30 18.67
C ALA A 25 -18.11 -7.57 17.84
N ALA A 26 -18.99 -7.91 16.89
CA ALA A 26 -18.80 -9.03 15.97
C ALA A 26 -17.55 -8.88 15.08
N VAL A 27 -17.20 -7.64 14.69
CA VAL A 27 -15.98 -7.35 13.92
C VAL A 27 -14.73 -7.60 14.77
N ARG A 28 -14.73 -7.15 16.03
CA ARG A 28 -13.62 -7.44 16.97
C ARG A 28 -13.42 -8.95 17.15
N GLN A 29 -14.53 -9.69 17.32
CA GLN A 29 -14.47 -11.14 17.46
C GLN A 29 -13.86 -11.81 16.21
N GLN A 30 -14.27 -11.39 15.01
CA GLN A 30 -13.70 -11.90 13.76
C GLN A 30 -12.22 -11.53 13.58
N PHE A 31 -11.85 -10.29 13.93
CA PHE A 31 -10.46 -9.85 13.91
C PHE A 31 -9.58 -10.72 14.83
N GLN A 32 -10.05 -11.02 16.04
CA GLN A 32 -9.38 -11.97 16.95
C GLN A 32 -9.30 -13.38 16.36
N GLN A 33 -10.38 -13.87 15.73
CA GLN A 33 -10.40 -15.20 15.12
C GLN A 33 -9.41 -15.33 13.96
N ASN A 34 -9.10 -14.27 13.22
CA ASN A 34 -8.11 -14.34 12.13
C ASN A 34 -6.73 -14.79 12.63
N PHE A 35 -6.29 -14.38 13.82
CA PHE A 35 -5.02 -14.81 14.40
C PHE A 35 -5.00 -16.31 14.74
N VAL A 36 -6.16 -16.88 15.11
CA VAL A 36 -6.27 -18.29 15.51
C VAL A 36 -6.54 -19.20 14.30
N VAL A 37 -7.44 -18.79 13.41
CA VAL A 37 -7.97 -19.62 12.32
C VAL A 37 -7.18 -19.42 11.02
N ARG A 38 -6.68 -18.21 10.78
CA ARG A 38 -5.96 -17.85 9.53
C ARG A 38 -4.46 -17.65 9.76
N SER A 39 -4.00 -17.82 11.00
CA SER A 39 -2.58 -17.69 11.37
C SER A 39 -1.98 -16.33 11.00
N GLU A 40 -2.76 -15.25 11.17
CA GLU A 40 -2.22 -13.89 11.01
C GLU A 40 -1.04 -13.67 11.95
N THR A 41 0.08 -13.16 11.41
CA THR A 41 1.25 -12.82 12.24
C THR A 41 0.98 -11.54 13.03
N GLY A 42 0.44 -10.51 12.39
CA GLY A 42 0.20 -9.19 12.94
C GLY A 42 -0.71 -8.40 12.02
N ALA A 43 -1.65 -7.64 12.57
CA ALA A 43 -2.60 -6.87 11.78
C ALA A 43 -3.12 -5.64 12.54
N ALA A 44 -3.66 -4.69 11.78
CA ALA A 44 -4.45 -3.56 12.29
C ALA A 44 -5.71 -3.35 11.42
N LEU A 45 -6.77 -2.82 12.02
CA LEU A 45 -8.05 -2.52 11.39
C LEU A 45 -8.60 -1.20 11.95
N ALA A 46 -8.75 -0.22 11.06
CA ALA A 46 -9.44 1.03 11.34
C ALA A 46 -10.72 1.12 10.49
N VAL A 47 -11.85 1.49 11.10
CA VAL A 47 -13.12 1.72 10.41
C VAL A 47 -13.70 3.06 10.87
N THR A 48 -14.00 3.92 9.90
CA THR A 48 -14.70 5.18 10.14
C THR A 48 -16.14 5.10 9.63
N LEU A 49 -17.08 5.66 10.39
CA LEU A 49 -18.47 5.80 10.01
C LEU A 49 -18.87 7.26 10.18
N ASN A 50 -19.31 7.91 9.09
CA ASN A 50 -19.65 9.33 9.07
C ASN A 50 -18.54 10.26 9.59
N GLY A 51 -17.27 9.89 9.36
CA GLY A 51 -16.11 10.66 9.82
C GLY A 51 -15.65 10.34 11.24
N GLU A 52 -16.39 9.53 12.01
CA GLU A 52 -16.00 9.10 13.35
C GLU A 52 -15.30 7.74 13.32
N LEU A 53 -14.19 7.61 14.05
CA LEU A 53 -13.46 6.35 14.21
C LEU A 53 -14.24 5.43 15.17
N VAL A 54 -14.88 4.40 14.63
CA VAL A 54 -15.72 3.47 15.40
C VAL A 54 -15.02 2.15 15.71
N ILE A 55 -13.96 1.83 14.97
CA ILE A 55 -13.08 0.68 15.23
C ILE A 55 -11.65 1.14 14.98
N ASP A 56 -10.77 0.84 15.92
CA ASP A 56 -9.33 1.01 15.82
C ASP A 56 -8.67 -0.13 16.60
N LEU A 57 -8.37 -1.23 15.90
CA LEU A 57 -7.88 -2.46 16.49
C LEU A 57 -6.50 -2.79 15.92
N TYR A 58 -5.64 -3.37 16.75
CA TYR A 58 -4.35 -3.91 16.34
C TYR A 58 -3.94 -5.09 17.22
N GLY A 59 -3.06 -5.96 16.73
CA GLY A 59 -2.61 -7.12 17.50
C GLY A 59 -1.64 -8.02 16.76
N GLY A 60 -1.17 -9.06 17.46
CA GLY A 60 -0.14 -9.97 16.97
C GLY A 60 1.28 -9.40 17.11
N TRP A 61 2.12 -9.71 16.13
CA TRP A 61 3.56 -9.51 16.15
C TRP A 61 4.05 -8.81 14.89
N THR A 62 5.20 -8.15 14.97
CA THR A 62 5.79 -7.45 13.81
C THR A 62 6.53 -8.38 12.84
N ASP A 63 6.76 -9.64 13.23
CA ASP A 63 7.53 -10.61 12.47
C ASP A 63 7.14 -12.06 12.81
N ALA A 64 7.45 -12.99 11.90
CA ALA A 64 7.09 -14.39 12.01
C ALA A 64 7.81 -15.17 13.13
N LYS A 65 8.88 -14.62 13.72
CA LYS A 65 9.54 -15.19 14.91
C LYS A 65 8.89 -14.70 16.20
N HIS A 66 7.85 -13.88 16.10
CA HIS A 66 7.16 -13.29 17.24
C HIS A 66 8.14 -12.53 18.17
N SER A 67 9.09 -11.80 17.57
CA SER A 67 10.16 -11.16 18.34
C SER A 67 9.73 -9.86 19.02
N LYS A 68 8.79 -9.13 18.42
CA LYS A 68 8.24 -7.89 18.96
C LYS A 68 6.71 -7.85 18.78
N PRO A 69 5.92 -7.54 19.83
CA PRO A 69 4.49 -7.34 19.71
C PRO A 69 4.15 -6.16 18.80
N TRP A 70 3.01 -6.25 18.12
CA TRP A 70 2.44 -5.14 17.38
C TRP A 70 2.01 -4.02 18.34
N ALA A 71 2.44 -2.80 18.05
CA ALA A 71 2.04 -1.57 18.74
C ALA A 71 1.11 -0.72 17.84
N GLU A 72 0.35 0.19 18.44
CA GLU A 72 -0.57 1.11 17.77
C GLU A 72 0.08 1.85 16.58
N ASP A 73 1.36 2.22 16.71
CA ASP A 73 2.15 2.97 15.73
C ASP A 73 3.02 2.10 14.81
N THR A 74 2.75 0.79 14.75
CA THR A 74 3.51 -0.13 13.89
C THR A 74 3.29 0.20 12.41
N ILE A 75 4.37 0.55 11.70
CA ILE A 75 4.34 0.85 10.27
C ILE A 75 4.61 -0.42 9.46
N VAL A 76 3.77 -0.65 8.45
CA VAL A 76 3.93 -1.74 7.48
C VAL A 76 3.97 -1.23 6.05
N CYS A 77 4.61 -2.00 5.17
CA CYS A 77 4.54 -1.74 3.73
C CYS A 77 3.15 -2.12 3.20
N CYS A 78 2.34 -1.12 2.83
CA CYS A 78 0.99 -1.35 2.31
C CYS A 78 0.93 -1.61 0.79
N TYR A 79 2.08 -1.86 0.13
CA TYR A 79 2.17 -2.17 -1.30
C TYR A 79 1.34 -1.22 -2.19
N SER A 80 0.42 -1.77 -3.00
CA SER A 80 -0.37 -1.02 -3.97
C SER A 80 -1.32 0.01 -3.37
N VAL A 81 -1.55 0.02 -2.04
CA VAL A 81 -2.32 1.08 -1.36
C VAL A 81 -1.73 2.47 -1.66
N GLY A 82 -0.41 2.58 -1.88
CA GLY A 82 0.23 3.83 -2.28
C GLY A 82 -0.36 4.46 -3.56
N LYS A 83 -0.95 3.66 -4.47
CA LYS A 83 -1.58 4.18 -5.69
C LYS A 83 -2.80 5.06 -5.39
N ALA A 84 -3.57 4.74 -4.35
CA ALA A 84 -4.72 5.55 -3.95
C ALA A 84 -4.28 6.94 -3.47
N ILE A 85 -3.16 7.01 -2.74
CA ILE A 85 -2.55 8.30 -2.32
C ILE A 85 -2.11 9.10 -3.55
N CYS A 86 -1.40 8.48 -4.50
CA CYS A 86 -1.02 9.15 -5.75
C CYS A 86 -2.24 9.67 -6.54
N ALA A 87 -3.33 8.88 -6.59
CA ALA A 87 -4.56 9.31 -7.24
C ALA A 87 -5.20 10.53 -6.54
N ILE A 88 -5.24 10.55 -5.20
CA ILE A 88 -5.72 11.72 -4.42
C ILE A 88 -4.88 12.96 -4.74
N LEU A 89 -3.56 12.83 -4.82
CA LEU A 89 -2.68 13.95 -5.16
C LEU A 89 -2.94 14.47 -6.58
N ALA A 90 -3.13 13.57 -7.56
CA ALA A 90 -3.53 13.97 -8.91
C ALA A 90 -4.86 14.72 -8.93
N TRP A 91 -5.86 14.25 -8.16
CA TRP A 91 -7.15 14.94 -8.04
C TRP A 91 -7.04 16.31 -7.38
N ARG A 92 -6.16 16.47 -6.38
CA ARG A 92 -5.88 17.79 -5.77
C ARG A 92 -5.25 18.77 -6.76
N LEU A 93 -4.34 18.30 -7.62
CA LEU A 93 -3.77 19.12 -8.68
C LEU A 93 -4.83 19.48 -9.74
N ALA A 94 -5.74 18.56 -10.04
CA ALA A 94 -6.84 18.81 -10.97
C ALA A 94 -7.85 19.81 -10.43
N GLU A 95 -8.20 19.74 -9.15
CA GLU A 95 -9.04 20.71 -8.44
C GLU A 95 -8.45 22.13 -8.52
N ARG A 96 -7.12 22.25 -8.47
CA ARG A 96 -6.40 23.53 -8.60
C ARG A 96 -6.21 24.00 -10.05
N GLY A 97 -6.61 23.19 -11.03
CA GLY A 97 -6.39 23.47 -12.45
C GLY A 97 -4.94 23.30 -12.93
N GLU A 98 -4.05 22.78 -12.08
CA GLU A 98 -2.63 22.51 -12.40
C GLU A 98 -2.47 21.22 -13.23
N LEU A 99 -3.41 20.28 -13.07
CA LEU A 99 -3.47 19.05 -13.85
C LEU A 99 -4.82 18.94 -14.59
N LYS A 100 -4.78 18.89 -15.91
CA LYS A 100 -5.93 18.55 -16.76
C LYS A 100 -5.85 17.06 -17.13
N ILE A 101 -6.81 16.26 -16.68
CA ILE A 101 -6.79 14.79 -16.86
C ILE A 101 -6.99 14.34 -18.32
N ASP A 102 -7.67 15.15 -19.14
CA ASP A 102 -7.83 14.88 -20.58
C ASP A 102 -6.67 15.42 -21.42
N ARG A 103 -5.73 16.14 -20.80
CA ARG A 103 -4.52 16.59 -21.47
C ARG A 103 -3.54 15.42 -21.64
N ARG A 104 -2.75 15.45 -22.71
CA ARG A 104 -1.71 14.46 -22.99
C ARG A 104 -0.67 14.47 -21.88
N VAL A 105 -0.16 13.30 -21.51
CA VAL A 105 0.97 13.18 -20.55
C VAL A 105 2.20 13.93 -21.09
N ALA A 106 2.41 13.85 -22.40
CA ALA A 106 3.48 14.54 -23.13
C ALA A 106 3.51 16.07 -22.91
N ASP A 107 2.37 16.70 -22.59
CA ASP A 107 2.32 18.13 -22.34
C ASP A 107 2.92 18.53 -20.97
N TYR A 108 3.06 17.56 -20.05
CA TYR A 108 3.71 17.74 -18.75
C TYR A 108 5.09 17.09 -18.70
N TRP A 109 5.27 16.01 -19.46
CA TRP A 109 6.50 15.23 -19.53
C TRP A 109 6.84 14.94 -21.00
N PRO A 110 7.56 15.84 -21.70
CA PRO A 110 7.78 15.76 -23.14
C PRO A 110 8.40 14.44 -23.62
N GLU A 111 9.33 13.87 -22.87
CA GLU A 111 10.00 12.61 -23.18
C GLU A 111 9.04 11.42 -23.17
N PHE A 112 7.90 11.53 -22.48
CA PHE A 112 6.85 10.51 -22.52
C PHE A 112 6.30 10.33 -23.94
N ALA A 113 6.38 11.33 -24.82
CA ALA A 113 5.88 11.27 -26.19
C ALA A 113 6.64 10.28 -27.10
N TRP A 114 7.82 9.82 -26.69
CA TRP A 114 8.64 8.90 -27.48
C TRP A 114 7.88 7.61 -27.78
N ASN A 115 8.28 6.92 -28.85
CA ASN A 115 7.80 5.58 -29.20
C ASN A 115 6.27 5.42 -29.24
N GLY A 116 5.58 6.38 -29.87
CA GLY A 116 4.14 6.27 -30.16
C GLY A 116 3.19 6.68 -29.03
N LYS A 117 3.71 7.22 -27.92
CA LYS A 117 2.93 7.54 -26.71
C LYS A 117 2.45 8.99 -26.62
N SER A 118 2.65 9.79 -27.68
CA SER A 118 2.35 11.24 -27.68
C SER A 118 0.89 11.58 -27.40
N GLU A 119 -0.04 10.69 -27.74
CA GLU A 119 -1.48 10.93 -27.64
C GLU A 119 -2.11 10.42 -26.34
N ILE A 120 -1.33 9.79 -25.45
CA ILE A 120 -1.88 9.20 -24.22
C ILE A 120 -2.36 10.31 -23.28
N PRO A 121 -3.67 10.38 -22.96
CA PRO A 121 -4.17 11.36 -22.00
C PRO A 121 -3.84 10.93 -20.57
N PHE A 122 -3.69 11.88 -19.66
CA PHE A 122 -3.32 11.61 -18.27
C PHE A 122 -4.31 10.67 -17.56
N ARG A 123 -5.61 10.74 -17.89
CA ARG A 123 -6.63 9.82 -17.36
C ARG A 123 -6.30 8.35 -17.60
N TRP A 124 -5.64 8.01 -18.71
CA TRP A 124 -5.24 6.62 -18.99
C TRP A 124 -4.14 6.12 -18.06
N ILE A 125 -3.30 7.00 -17.52
CA ILE A 125 -2.33 6.65 -16.48
C ILE A 125 -3.07 6.28 -15.20
N LEU A 126 -4.06 7.09 -14.80
CA LEU A 126 -4.85 6.88 -13.59
C LEU A 126 -5.77 5.65 -13.67
N THR A 127 -6.18 5.24 -14.87
CA THR A 127 -7.11 4.12 -15.09
C THR A 127 -6.46 2.90 -15.72
N HIS A 128 -5.12 2.81 -15.74
CA HIS A 128 -4.38 1.67 -16.30
C HIS A 128 -4.71 1.33 -17.77
N GLN A 129 -4.96 2.34 -18.61
CA GLN A 129 -5.28 2.18 -20.03
C GLN A 129 -4.15 2.60 -20.99
N SER A 130 -2.98 2.98 -20.47
CA SER A 130 -1.85 3.43 -21.29
C SER A 130 -1.07 2.32 -22.00
N GLY A 131 -1.33 1.05 -21.68
CA GLY A 131 -0.54 -0.09 -22.20
C GLY A 131 0.82 -0.31 -21.53
N LEU A 132 1.20 0.53 -20.54
CA LEU A 132 2.48 0.49 -19.85
C LEU A 132 2.40 -0.27 -18.51
N ALA A 133 2.16 -1.58 -18.58
CA ALA A 133 1.98 -2.40 -17.37
C ALA A 133 3.28 -2.58 -16.54
N ALA A 134 4.42 -2.66 -17.22
CA ALA A 134 5.75 -2.81 -16.61
C ALA A 134 6.82 -2.37 -17.61
N ILE A 135 8.05 -2.14 -17.12
CA ILE A 135 9.21 -1.96 -17.99
C ILE A 135 9.57 -3.32 -18.63
N ARG A 136 9.52 -3.41 -19.96
CA ARG A 136 9.75 -4.67 -20.70
C ARG A 136 11.22 -5.10 -20.69
N ARG A 137 12.14 -4.15 -20.78
CA ARG A 137 13.57 -4.45 -20.79
C ARG A 137 14.08 -4.76 -19.37
N PRO A 138 15.02 -5.70 -19.21
CA PRO A 138 15.69 -5.89 -17.94
C PRO A 138 16.38 -4.61 -17.45
N LEU A 139 16.27 -4.35 -16.16
CA LEU A 139 16.97 -3.26 -15.47
C LEU A 139 17.91 -3.83 -14.40
N PRO A 140 19.00 -3.12 -14.06
CA PRO A 140 19.91 -3.57 -13.01
C PRO A 140 19.22 -3.69 -11.65
N ARG A 141 19.80 -4.50 -10.76
CA ARG A 141 19.32 -4.62 -9.38
C ARG A 141 19.31 -3.24 -8.71
N GLY A 142 18.23 -2.92 -8.00
CA GLY A 142 18.06 -1.63 -7.34
C GLY A 142 17.49 -0.52 -8.21
N ALA A 143 17.23 -0.77 -9.51
CA ALA A 143 16.67 0.24 -10.41
C ALA A 143 15.38 0.90 -9.90
N MET A 144 14.52 0.15 -9.21
CA MET A 144 13.27 0.70 -8.63
C MET A 144 13.51 1.82 -7.59
N LEU A 145 14.72 1.97 -7.06
CA LEU A 145 15.10 3.02 -6.12
C LEU A 145 15.73 4.23 -6.83
N ASP A 146 16.01 4.12 -8.14
CA ASP A 146 16.54 5.17 -8.97
C ASP A 146 15.42 5.78 -9.81
N TRP A 147 14.94 6.95 -9.38
CA TRP A 147 13.87 7.67 -10.06
C TRP A 147 14.21 7.95 -11.52
N HIS A 148 15.40 8.48 -11.80
CA HIS A 148 15.78 8.90 -13.14
C HIS A 148 15.85 7.69 -14.07
N LEU A 149 16.49 6.60 -13.65
CA LEU A 149 16.54 5.37 -14.44
C LEU A 149 15.15 4.83 -14.76
N MET A 150 14.24 4.81 -13.78
CA MET A 150 12.87 4.32 -13.99
C MET A 150 12.07 5.22 -14.92
N THR A 151 12.15 6.54 -14.77
CA THR A 151 11.44 7.47 -15.65
C THR A 151 12.00 7.43 -17.07
N SER A 152 13.32 7.39 -17.25
CA SER A 152 13.93 7.25 -18.58
C SER A 152 13.53 5.93 -19.24
N ALA A 153 13.58 4.82 -18.52
CA ALA A 153 13.17 3.52 -19.05
C ALA A 153 11.69 3.49 -19.47
N LEU A 154 10.81 4.20 -18.73
CA LEU A 154 9.40 4.32 -19.06
C LEU A 154 9.17 5.21 -20.30
N ALA A 155 9.90 6.33 -20.41
CA ALA A 155 9.86 7.20 -21.58
C ALA A 155 10.32 6.45 -22.85
N GLU A 156 11.38 5.66 -22.76
CA GLU A 156 11.94 4.85 -23.85
C GLU A 156 11.07 3.64 -24.23
N GLN A 157 10.01 3.31 -23.49
CA GLN A 157 9.17 2.14 -23.80
C GLN A 157 8.17 2.42 -24.92
N GLU A 158 7.91 1.45 -25.79
CA GLU A 158 6.79 1.44 -26.75
C GLU A 158 5.49 0.91 -26.13
#